data_AF-A0A918B4I0-F1
#
_entry.id   AF-A0A918B4I0-F1
#
_cell.length_a   1.000
_cell.length_b   1.000
_cell.length_c   1.000
_cell.angle_alpha   90.00
_cell.angle_beta   90.00
_cell.angle_gamma   90.00
#
_symmetry.space_group_name_H-M   'P 1'
#
loop_
_entity.id
_entity.type
_entity.pdbx_description
1 polymer ?
#
loop_
_entity_poly.entity_id
_entity_poly.type
_entity_poly.pdbx_seq_one_letter_code
_entity_poly.pdbx_strand_id
1 'polypeptide(L)' 'MTRKQQLAALAVRAGQDMVRLGAEHGIGSDVARQAAQLADRAAAAAEAAGCTAADYDHARRTH' A
#
# COMPACT_ATOMS: atom_id res chain seq x y z
N MET A 1 9.50 13.66 7.55
CA MET A 1 8.36 12.83 7.11
C MET A 1 7.51 12.54 8.33
N THR A 2 6.22 12.89 8.32
CA THR A 2 5.33 12.64 9.45
C THR A 2 4.93 11.16 9.52
N ARG A 3 4.43 10.69 10.67
CA ARG A 3 3.92 9.31 10.81
C ARG A 3 2.81 9.01 9.78
N LYS A 4 1.94 9.99 9.49
CA LYS A 4 0.92 9.88 8.44
C LYS A 4 1.55 9.69 7.06
N GLN A 5 2.54 10.52 6.70
CA GLN A 5 3.23 10.41 5.42
C GLN A 5 3.94 9.06 5.26
N GLN A 6 4.58 8.55 6.32
CA GLN A 6 5.24 7.24 6.31
C GLN A 6 4.23 6.10 6.09
N LEU A 7 3.09 6.15 6.76
CA LEU A 7 2.04 5.13 6.61
C LEU A 7 1.35 5.21 5.24
N ALA A 8 1.07 6.41 4.73
CA ALA A 8 0.55 6.61 3.38
C ALA A 8 1.53 6.09 2.32
N ALA A 9 2.83 6.38 2.46
CA ALA A 9 3.88 5.87 1.55
C ALA A 9 3.98 4.34 1.61
N LEU A 10 3.91 3.75 2.81
CA LEU A 10 3.92 2.29 2.98
C LEU A 10 2.72 1.64 2.29
N ALA A 11 1.52 2.19 2.47
CA ALA A 11 0.31 1.69 1.85
C ALA A 11 0.37 1.79 0.32
N VAL A 12 0.84 2.91 -0.23
CA VAL A 12 1.03 3.09 -1.68
C VAL A 12 2.01 2.04 -2.22
N ARG A 13 3.17 1.88 -1.59
CA ARG A 13 4.18 0.92 -2.04
C ARG A 13 3.71 -0.52 -1.95
N ALA A 14 3.03 -0.90 -0.86
CA ALA A 14 2.45 -2.22 -0.71
C ALA A 14 1.37 -2.50 -1.78
N GLY A 15 0.56 -1.49 -2.12
CA GLY A 15 -0.40 -1.59 -3.22
C GLY A 15 0.26 -1.77 -4.59
N GLN A 16 1.34 -1.04 -4.87
CA GLN A 16 2.13 -1.22 -6.10
C GLN A 16 2.75 -2.61 -6.18
N ASP A 17 3.32 -3.11 -5.07
CA ASP A 17 3.88 -4.46 -5.00
C ASP A 17 2.82 -5.54 -5.18
N MET A 18 1.63 -5.37 -4.60
CA MET A 18 0.49 -6.27 -4.83
C MET A 18 0.14 -6.36 -6.32
N VAL A 19 0.02 -5.22 -7.01
CA VAL A 19 -0.28 -5.20 -8.45
C VAL A 19 0.84 -5.85 -9.26
N ARG A 20 2.09 -5.52 -8.96
CA ARG A 20 3.27 -6.08 -9.64
C ARG A 20 3.35 -7.60 -9.47
N LEU A 21 3.27 -8.10 -8.23
CA LEU A 21 3.35 -9.53 -7.94
C LEU A 21 2.14 -10.30 -8.47
N GLY A 22 0.95 -9.67 -8.48
CA GLY A 22 -0.24 -10.21 -9.13
C GLY A 22 -0.05 -10.40 -10.65
N ALA A 23 0.66 -9.48 -11.31
CA ALA A 23 1.00 -9.58 -12.72
C ALA A 23 2.13 -10.60 -12.99
N GLU A 24 3.15 -10.65 -12.14
CA GLU A 24 4.31 -11.54 -12.30
C GLU A 24 4.00 -13.01 -12.00
N HIS A 25 3.20 -13.28 -10.97
CA HIS A 25 2.96 -14.64 -10.46
C HIS A 25 1.51 -15.13 -10.66
N GLY A 26 0.62 -14.24 -11.13
CA GLY A 26 -0.82 -14.48 -11.19
C GLY A 26 -1.52 -14.18 -9.87
N ILE A 27 -2.72 -13.61 -9.97
CA ILE A 27 -3.52 -13.14 -8.83
C ILE A 27 -3.90 -14.26 -7.83
N GLY A 28 -3.90 -15.51 -8.28
CA GLY A 28 -4.21 -16.68 -7.45
C GLY A 28 -3.02 -17.24 -6.67
N SER A 29 -1.80 -16.78 -6.97
CA SER A 29 -0.59 -17.27 -6.32
C SER A 29 -0.52 -16.89 -4.85
N ASP A 30 0.18 -17.70 -4.04
CA ASP A 30 0.37 -17.40 -2.62
C ASP A 30 1.16 -16.10 -2.40
N VAL A 31 2.12 -15.79 -3.29
CA VAL A 31 2.89 -14.54 -3.26
C VAL A 31 1.99 -13.33 -3.48
N ALA A 32 1.11 -13.37 -4.48
CA ALA A 32 0.14 -12.30 -4.73
C ALA A 32 -0.85 -12.16 -3.55
N ARG A 33 -1.28 -13.28 -2.94
CA ARG A 33 -2.16 -13.26 -1.76
C ARG A 33 -1.47 -12.63 -0.54
N GLN A 34 -0.20 -12.95 -0.30
CA GLN A 34 0.59 -12.33 0.77
C GLN A 34 0.78 -10.83 0.54
N ALA A 35 1.07 -10.43 -0.70
CA ALA A 35 1.21 -9.02 -1.06
C ALA A 35 -0.11 -8.25 -0.86
N ALA A 36 -1.24 -8.84 -1.23
CA ALA A 36 -2.57 -8.25 -0.99
C ALA A 36 -2.86 -8.09 0.50
N GLN A 37 -2.58 -9.11 1.32
CA GLN A 37 -2.74 -9.01 2.79
C GLN A 37 -1.85 -7.91 3.40
N LEU A 38 -0.64 -7.73 2.88
CA LEU A 38 0.25 -6.67 3.33
C LEU A 38 -0.28 -5.29 2.94
N ALA A 39 -0.76 -5.13 1.70
CA ALA A 39 -1.37 -3.89 1.23
C ALA A 39 -2.60 -3.50 2.06
N ASP A 40 -3.49 -4.46 2.37
CA ASP A 40 -4.66 -4.23 3.21
C ASP A 40 -4.26 -3.79 4.63
N ARG A 41 -3.28 -4.45 5.25
CA ARG A 41 -2.81 -4.07 6.60
C ARG A 41 -2.18 -2.67 6.60
N ALA A 42 -1.41 -2.34 5.56
CA ALA A 42 -0.79 -1.03 5.45
C ALA A 42 -1.84 0.08 5.25
N ALA A 43 -2.85 -0.16 4.41
CA ALA A 43 -3.97 0.75 4.22
C ALA A 43 -4.76 0.96 5.52
N ALA A 44 -5.13 -0.13 6.21
CA ALA A 44 -5.83 -0.05 7.49
C ALA A 44 -5.04 0.73 8.55
N ALA A 45 -3.71 0.54 8.62
CA ALA A 45 -2.86 1.28 9.54
C ALA A 45 -2.79 2.78 9.20
N ALA A 46 -2.73 3.12 7.91
CA ALA A 46 -2.73 4.50 7.44
C ALA A 46 -4.08 5.19 7.71
N GLU A 47 -5.20 4.52 7.46
CA GLU A 47 -6.55 5.01 7.76
C GLU A 47 -6.77 5.18 9.27
N ALA A 48 -6.34 4.23 10.09
CA ALA A 48 -6.40 4.33 11.56
C ALA A 48 -5.54 5.49 12.10
N ALA A 49 -4.48 5.86 11.39
CA ALA A 49 -3.68 7.05 11.69
C ALA A 49 -4.32 8.35 11.17
N GLY A 50 -5.48 8.29 10.52
CA GLY A 50 -6.19 9.43 9.96
C GLY A 50 -5.56 9.98 8.69
N CYS A 51 -4.97 9.11 7.85
CA CYS A 51 -4.56 9.50 6.49
C CYS A 51 -5.81 9.74 5.63
N THR A 52 -5.75 10.80 4.84
CA THR A 52 -6.81 11.22 3.92
C THR A 52 -6.43 10.88 2.47
N ALA A 53 -7.38 11.03 1.54
CA ALA A 53 -7.10 10.91 0.11
C ALA A 53 -5.92 11.80 -0.34
N ALA A 54 -5.82 13.02 0.22
CA ALA A 54 -4.73 13.94 -0.11
C ALA A 54 -3.35 13.42 0.34
N ASP A 55 -3.29 12.70 1.47
CA ASP A 55 -2.05 12.09 1.96
C ASP A 55 -1.59 10.97 1.02
N TYR A 56 -2.53 10.14 0.53
CA TYR A 56 -2.24 9.11 -0.46
C TYR A 56 -1.85 9.70 -1.82
N ASP A 57 -2.50 10.77 -2.28
CA ASP A 57 -2.12 11.47 -3.51
C ASP A 57 -0.76 12.13 -3.42
N HIS A 58 -0.41 12.66 -2.26
CA HIS A 58 0.93 13.14 -2.01
C HIS A 58 1.93 11.98 -2.08
N ALA A 59 1.67 10.88 -1.35
CA ALA A 59 2.54 9.71 -1.33
C ALA A 59 2.76 9.12 -2.73
N ARG A 60 1.73 9.01 -3.58
CA ARG A 60 1.83 8.54 -4.97
C ARG A 60 2.69 9.41 -5.88
N ARG A 61 2.85 10.70 -5.56
CA ARG A 61 3.67 11.64 -6.36
C ARG A 61 5.13 11.64 -5.92
N THR A 62 5.41 11.21 -4.69
CA THR A 62 6.75 11.25 -4.10
C THR A 62 7.39 9.87 -3.98
N HIS A 63 6.64 8.79 -4.22
CA HIS A 63 7.08 7.39 -4.12
C HIS A 63 6.50 6.56 -5.27
#